data_AF-A0A2I0VZF0-F1
#
_entry.id   AF-A0A2I0VZF0-F1
#
_cell.length_a   1.000
_cell.length_b   1.000
_cell.length_c   1.000
_cell.angle_alpha   90.00
_cell.angle_beta   90.00
_cell.angle_gamma   90.00
#
_symmetry.space_group_name_H-M   'P 1'
#
loop_
_entity.id
_entity.type
_entity.pdbx_description
1 polymer ?
#
loop_
_entity_poly.entity_id
_entity_poly.type
_entity_poly.pdbx_seq_one_letter_code
_entity_poly.pdbx_strand_id
1 'polypeptide(L)'
;MPLTLTMLSFHSPLGSLTHPKPLQTLNPNPALRFLPPVAGTTYISGNDAGLRFREKLLFLEHDLGVNSLRALSLNPSLRSAPLSSLKSLSSLLSSFGLLQSDSSRVLSLHPSLLTADPSASILPAIHFLLDTVSIPFLDLRLSINRCPRLLLSSVPDRLLPSFNFLRGLGFVGRHRITARTTVLLISDVEETLIPKLDFVQSLGFSYTDTVKLVLRMPSLLTFSVEKNFRPKVEFLVGEMGREIVDLKEFPQYFAYSLEGRIKPRHTMMVERGFGSSSISLGEMLKASDGEFRERLLEMRLSSVGEKL
;
A
#
# COMPACT_ATOMS: atom_id res chain seq x y z
N MET A 1 21.57 17.21 -29.90
CA MET A 1 20.53 18.21 -29.55
C MET A 1 20.14 17.99 -28.10
N PRO A 2 20.76 18.68 -27.12
CA PRO A 2 20.36 18.58 -25.72
C PRO A 2 19.42 19.75 -25.36
N LEU A 3 18.32 19.48 -24.67
CA LEU A 3 17.47 20.51 -24.06
C LEU A 3 17.50 20.36 -22.54
N THR A 4 17.96 21.43 -21.90
CA THR A 4 18.11 21.66 -20.47
C THR A 4 16.78 22.06 -19.82
N LEU A 5 16.51 21.53 -18.63
CA LEU A 5 15.34 21.85 -17.81
C LEU A 5 15.75 22.90 -16.74
N THR A 6 15.16 24.09 -16.79
CA THR A 6 15.44 25.19 -15.84
C THR A 6 14.35 25.26 -14.76
N MET A 7 14.77 25.28 -13.49
CA MET A 7 13.95 25.46 -12.29
C MET A 7 13.55 26.92 -12.10
N LEU A 8 12.27 27.19 -11.80
CA LEU A 8 11.78 28.51 -11.41
C LEU A 8 11.42 28.55 -9.91
N SER A 9 12.05 29.48 -9.20
CA SER A 9 11.78 29.88 -7.82
C SER A 9 11.07 31.24 -7.81
N PHE A 10 10.02 31.40 -7.01
CA PHE A 10 9.34 32.69 -6.82
C PHE A 10 9.54 33.20 -5.39
N HIS A 11 10.08 34.40 -5.31
CA HIS A 11 10.25 35.23 -4.11
C HIS A 11 8.97 36.04 -3.82
N SER A 12 8.64 36.17 -2.54
CA SER A 12 7.69 37.16 -2.00
C SER A 12 8.41 38.48 -1.67
N PRO A 13 7.72 39.64 -1.70
CA PRO A 13 8.20 40.83 -1.00
C PRO A 13 7.30 41.25 0.19
N LEU A 14 7.97 41.62 1.29
CA LEU A 14 7.45 42.34 2.46
C LEU A 14 6.97 43.76 2.11
N GLY A 15 5.92 44.22 2.81
CA GLY A 15 5.50 45.63 2.88
C GLY A 15 5.34 46.08 4.35
N SER A 16 5.76 47.31 4.64
CA SER A 16 6.19 47.84 5.95
C SER A 16 5.10 48.44 6.86
N LEU A 17 5.45 48.48 8.15
CA LEU A 17 4.81 49.18 9.28
C LEU A 17 4.79 50.73 9.17
N THR A 18 3.70 51.37 9.62
CA THR A 18 3.71 52.72 10.20
C THR A 18 2.71 52.81 11.38
N HIS A 19 3.16 53.45 12.48
CA HIS A 19 2.50 53.65 13.79
C HIS A 19 1.79 55.05 13.87
N PRO A 20 1.26 55.54 15.02
CA PRO A 20 -0.18 55.66 15.32
C PRO A 20 -0.61 57.12 15.61
N LYS A 21 -1.89 57.39 15.87
CA LYS A 21 -2.38 58.68 16.43
C LYS A 21 -3.59 58.49 17.38
N PRO A 22 -3.87 59.44 18.29
CA PRO A 22 -3.92 59.14 19.74
C PRO A 22 -5.31 59.24 20.40
N LEU A 23 -5.29 58.90 21.69
CA LEU A 23 -6.36 58.88 22.70
C LEU A 23 -7.15 60.20 22.84
N GLN A 24 -8.46 60.07 23.00
CA GLN A 24 -9.36 61.12 23.50
C GLN A 24 -10.08 60.62 24.76
N THR A 25 -10.01 61.44 25.82
CA THR A 25 -10.51 61.23 27.18
C THR A 25 -11.88 61.92 27.40
N LEU A 26 -12.48 61.68 28.57
CA LEU A 26 -13.64 62.30 29.25
C LEU A 26 -14.93 61.46 29.18
N ASN A 27 -15.67 61.16 30.26
CA ASN A 27 -15.55 61.38 31.72
C ASN A 27 -16.59 60.44 32.41
N PRO A 28 -16.56 60.27 33.74
CA PRO A 28 -17.28 59.24 34.50
C PRO A 28 -18.67 59.70 34.98
N ASN A 29 -19.55 58.76 35.31
CA ASN A 29 -20.25 58.82 36.60
C ASN A 29 -20.92 57.48 37.02
N PRO A 30 -21.16 57.31 38.32
CA PRO A 30 -21.30 56.05 39.04
C PRO A 30 -22.76 55.60 39.15
N ALA A 31 -22.94 54.29 39.22
CA ALA A 31 -24.09 53.70 39.90
C ALA A 31 -23.74 52.28 40.37
N LEU A 32 -23.21 52.20 41.60
CA LEU A 32 -23.32 50.99 42.41
C LEU A 32 -24.80 50.75 42.71
N ARG A 33 -25.40 49.74 42.07
CA ARG A 33 -26.70 49.20 42.47
C ARG A 33 -26.66 47.67 42.41
N PHE A 34 -26.53 47.10 43.61
CA PHE A 34 -27.10 45.84 44.09
C PHE A 34 -27.14 44.63 43.14
N LEU A 35 -26.24 43.67 43.40
CA LEU A 35 -26.37 42.29 42.93
C LEU A 35 -27.48 41.56 43.73
N PRO A 36 -28.46 40.91 43.08
CA PRO A 36 -29.31 39.92 43.74
C PRO A 36 -28.55 38.57 43.89
N PRO A 37 -28.97 37.69 44.81
CA PRO A 37 -28.20 36.53 45.22
C PRO A 37 -28.08 35.48 44.10
N VAL A 38 -26.93 34.81 44.08
CA VAL A 38 -26.63 33.66 43.22
C VAL A 38 -27.66 32.57 43.46
N ALA A 39 -28.64 32.47 42.56
CA ALA A 39 -29.44 31.26 42.41
C ALA A 39 -28.53 30.20 41.79
N GLY A 40 -28.39 29.08 42.49
CA GLY A 40 -27.41 28.04 42.19
C GLY A 40 -27.39 27.64 40.72
N THR A 41 -26.24 27.87 40.09
CA THR A 41 -25.88 27.18 38.86
C THR A 41 -25.86 25.70 39.19
N THR A 42 -26.87 24.97 38.74
CA THR A 42 -26.79 23.52 38.61
C THR A 42 -25.56 23.22 37.76
N TYR A 43 -24.53 22.68 38.38
CA TYR A 43 -23.42 22.04 37.67
C TYR A 43 -24.00 20.85 36.91
N ILE A 44 -24.41 21.06 35.67
CA ILE A 44 -24.69 19.96 34.75
C ILE A 44 -23.34 19.29 34.49
N SER A 45 -23.24 18.08 35.02
CA SER A 45 -22.10 17.18 34.99
C SER A 45 -21.42 17.10 33.63
N GLY A 46 -20.28 17.79 33.51
CA GLY A 46 -19.25 17.50 32.51
C GLY A 46 -18.32 16.35 32.93
N ASN A 47 -18.60 15.67 34.05
CA ASN A 47 -17.66 14.74 34.71
C ASN A 47 -17.43 13.42 33.96
N ASP A 48 -18.35 13.01 33.09
CA ASP A 48 -18.27 11.67 32.47
C ASP A 48 -17.58 11.67 31.09
N ALA A 49 -17.45 12.83 30.44
CA ALA A 49 -16.85 12.89 29.09
C ALA A 49 -15.38 12.45 29.08
N GLY A 50 -14.60 12.88 30.10
CA GLY A 50 -13.22 12.47 30.27
C GLY A 50 -13.07 10.98 30.62
N LEU A 51 -13.98 10.45 31.45
CA LEU A 51 -14.02 9.03 31.80
C LEU A 51 -14.35 8.16 30.59
N ARG A 52 -15.41 8.48 29.84
CA ARG A 52 -15.79 7.79 28.59
C ARG A 52 -14.67 7.85 27.53
N PHE A 53 -13.98 8.98 27.43
CA PHE A 53 -12.83 9.08 26.54
C PHE A 53 -11.70 8.16 27.00
N ARG A 54 -11.36 8.15 28.29
CA ARG A 54 -10.36 7.24 28.87
C ARG A 54 -10.72 5.76 28.66
N GLU A 55 -11.97 5.38 28.89
CA GLU A 55 -12.47 4.02 28.64
C GLU A 55 -12.28 3.61 27.18
N LYS A 56 -12.54 4.51 26.23
CA LYS A 56 -12.29 4.26 24.81
C LYS A 56 -10.80 4.05 24.51
N LEU A 57 -9.91 4.81 25.14
CA LEU A 57 -8.46 4.59 24.97
C LEU A 57 -8.02 3.24 25.54
N LEU A 58 -8.53 2.87 26.73
CA LEU A 58 -8.24 1.57 27.34
C LEU A 58 -8.74 0.43 26.45
N PHE A 59 -9.94 0.54 25.87
CA PHE A 59 -10.47 -0.45 24.93
C PHE A 59 -9.61 -0.57 23.66
N LEU A 60 -9.15 0.56 23.11
CA LEU A 60 -8.24 0.55 21.96
C LEU A 60 -6.94 -0.19 22.29
N GLU A 61 -6.36 0.06 23.46
CA GLU A 61 -5.06 -0.50 23.84
C GLU A 61 -5.14 -1.96 24.31
N HIS A 62 -6.08 -2.30 25.18
CA HIS A 62 -6.17 -3.61 25.81
C HIS A 62 -6.99 -4.61 25.00
N ASP A 63 -8.15 -4.20 24.46
CA ASP A 63 -9.04 -5.11 23.74
C ASP A 63 -8.69 -5.20 22.25
N LEU A 64 -8.40 -4.06 21.61
CA LEU A 64 -8.06 -4.02 20.18
C LEU A 64 -6.56 -4.09 19.90
N GLY A 65 -5.69 -3.91 20.89
CA GLY A 65 -4.24 -3.92 20.69
C GLY A 65 -3.75 -2.82 19.74
N VAL A 66 -4.44 -1.68 19.68
CA VAL A 66 -4.13 -0.54 18.82
C VAL A 66 -3.56 0.58 19.68
N ASN A 67 -2.42 1.13 19.27
CA ASN A 67 -1.84 2.29 19.94
C ASN A 67 -2.77 3.51 19.80
N SER A 68 -3.36 3.94 20.91
CA SER A 68 -4.40 4.97 20.93
C SER A 68 -3.91 6.34 20.42
N LEU A 69 -2.69 6.74 20.80
CA LEU A 69 -2.07 8.00 20.38
C LEU A 69 -1.85 8.05 18.86
N ARG A 70 -1.29 6.98 18.30
CA ARG A 70 -1.07 6.86 16.85
C ARG A 70 -2.39 6.77 16.09
N ALA A 71 -3.39 6.06 16.62
CA ALA A 71 -4.70 5.99 16.00
C ALA A 71 -5.38 7.36 15.95
N LEU A 72 -5.31 8.14 17.03
CA LEU A 72 -5.86 9.50 17.11
C LEU A 72 -5.11 10.50 16.21
N SER A 73 -3.80 10.36 16.06
CA SER A 73 -3.02 11.23 15.19
C SER A 73 -3.32 11.00 13.71
N LEU A 74 -3.49 9.73 13.32
CA LEU A 74 -3.81 9.33 11.94
C LEU A 74 -5.31 9.41 11.61
N ASN A 75 -6.18 9.37 12.62
CA ASN A 75 -7.62 9.51 12.47
C ASN A 75 -8.21 10.41 13.58
N PRO A 76 -8.17 11.75 13.41
CA PRO A 76 -8.69 12.70 14.38
C PRO A 76 -10.18 12.52 14.72
N SER A 77 -10.99 12.00 13.78
CA SER A 77 -12.43 11.75 13.94
C SER A 77 -12.72 10.71 15.02
N LEU A 78 -11.74 9.87 15.38
CA LEU A 78 -11.85 8.89 16.46
C LEU A 78 -12.16 9.56 17.82
N ARG A 79 -11.85 10.85 18.01
CA ARG A 79 -12.24 11.59 19.21
C ARG A 79 -13.74 11.60 19.44
N SER A 80 -14.52 11.77 18.38
CA SER A 80 -15.98 11.84 18.43
C SER A 80 -16.67 10.48 18.28
N ALA A 81 -15.94 9.45 17.88
CA ALA A 81 -16.50 8.11 17.71
C ALA A 81 -16.93 7.49 19.06
N PRO A 82 -18.13 6.91 19.16
CA PRO A 82 -18.58 6.29 20.40
C PRO A 82 -17.92 4.91 20.58
N LEU A 83 -17.70 4.52 21.85
CA LEU A 83 -17.11 3.22 22.20
C LEU A 83 -17.96 2.03 21.69
N SER A 84 -19.28 2.18 21.65
CA SER A 84 -20.20 1.18 21.10
C SER A 84 -19.92 0.86 19.64
N SER A 85 -19.56 1.85 18.82
CA SER A 85 -19.18 1.64 17.42
C SER A 85 -17.90 0.82 17.30
N LEU A 86 -16.90 1.07 18.16
CA LEU A 86 -15.65 0.30 18.16
C LEU A 86 -15.88 -1.16 18.57
N LYS A 87 -16.72 -1.38 19.60
CA LYS A 87 -17.13 -2.73 20.03
C LYS A 87 -17.89 -3.47 18.91
N SER A 88 -18.80 -2.77 18.24
CA SER A 88 -19.57 -3.32 17.12
C SER A 88 -18.66 -3.69 15.94
N LEU A 89 -17.70 -2.82 15.60
CA LEU A 89 -16.69 -3.11 14.58
C LEU A 89 -15.84 -4.33 14.95
N SER A 90 -15.39 -4.43 16.20
CA SER A 90 -14.62 -5.59 16.67
C SER A 90 -15.41 -6.89 16.49
N SER A 91 -16.66 -6.90 16.97
CA SER A 91 -17.56 -8.04 16.83
C SER A 91 -17.82 -8.40 15.37
N LEU A 92 -18.00 -7.39 14.50
CA LEU A 92 -18.16 -7.58 13.08
C LEU A 92 -16.95 -8.27 12.45
N LEU A 93 -15.74 -7.75 12.68
CA LEU A 93 -14.52 -8.35 12.14
C LEU A 93 -14.32 -9.79 12.63
N SER A 94 -14.60 -10.06 13.91
CA SER A 94 -14.58 -11.41 14.47
C SER A 94 -15.62 -12.33 13.83
N SER A 95 -16.83 -11.83 13.51
CA SER A 95 -17.87 -12.62 12.84
C SER A 95 -17.47 -13.06 11.42
N PHE A 96 -16.58 -12.30 10.77
CA PHE A 96 -15.98 -12.64 9.47
C PHE A 96 -14.65 -13.39 9.60
N GLY A 97 -14.33 -13.92 10.78
CA GLY A 97 -13.20 -14.82 11.00
C GLY A 97 -11.85 -14.13 11.20
N LEU A 98 -11.80 -12.81 11.42
CA LEU A 98 -10.56 -12.16 11.86
C LEU A 98 -10.30 -12.47 13.32
N LEU A 99 -9.09 -12.93 13.63
CA LEU A 99 -8.64 -13.06 15.02
C LEU A 99 -8.37 -11.67 15.59
N GLN A 100 -8.26 -11.58 16.92
CA GLN A 100 -7.90 -10.32 17.57
C GLN A 100 -6.58 -9.78 16.98
N SER A 101 -5.55 -10.62 16.88
CA SER A 101 -4.22 -10.20 16.43
C SER A 101 -4.23 -9.66 15.00
N ASP A 102 -5.10 -10.19 14.14
CA ASP A 102 -5.33 -9.67 12.80
C ASP A 102 -5.98 -8.29 12.86
N SER A 103 -7.03 -8.16 13.67
CA SER A 103 -7.78 -6.92 13.84
C SER A 103 -6.88 -5.81 14.39
N SER A 104 -6.08 -6.09 15.41
CA SER A 104 -5.05 -5.19 15.94
C SER A 104 -4.14 -4.67 14.83
N ARG A 105 -3.58 -5.57 14.02
CA ARG A 105 -2.67 -5.20 12.92
C ARG A 105 -3.39 -4.42 11.82
N VAL A 106 -4.58 -4.86 11.42
CA VAL A 106 -5.40 -4.22 10.38
C VAL A 106 -5.76 -2.78 10.77
N LEU A 107 -6.28 -2.60 11.99
CA LEU A 107 -6.71 -1.30 12.52
C LEU A 107 -5.50 -0.39 12.79
N SER A 108 -4.37 -0.94 13.22
CA SER A 108 -3.13 -0.18 13.38
C SER A 108 -2.56 0.31 12.04
N LEU A 109 -2.68 -0.49 10.98
CA LEU A 109 -2.26 -0.10 9.63
C LEU A 109 -3.23 0.89 8.98
N HIS A 110 -4.53 0.79 9.28
CA HIS A 110 -5.57 1.65 8.70
C HIS A 110 -6.53 2.17 9.79
N PRO A 111 -6.12 3.18 10.59
CA PRO A 111 -6.94 3.71 11.68
C PRO A 111 -8.27 4.33 11.24
N SER A 112 -8.44 4.67 9.96
CA SER A 112 -9.71 5.13 9.38
C SER A 112 -10.82 4.09 9.46
N LEU A 113 -10.50 2.79 9.54
CA LEU A 113 -11.50 1.73 9.76
C LEU A 113 -12.25 1.90 11.08
N LEU A 114 -11.61 2.45 12.11
CA LEU A 114 -12.22 2.65 13.44
C LEU A 114 -13.43 3.62 13.40
N THR A 115 -13.54 4.42 12.36
CA THR A 115 -14.62 5.40 12.17
C THR A 115 -15.38 5.20 10.87
N ALA A 116 -15.10 4.11 10.15
CA ALA A 116 -15.80 3.79 8.91
C ALA A 116 -17.21 3.28 9.24
N ASP A 117 -18.20 3.66 8.44
CA ASP A 117 -19.55 3.11 8.56
C ASP A 117 -19.53 1.65 8.07
N PRO A 118 -19.81 0.66 8.94
CA PRO A 118 -19.79 -0.73 8.54
C PRO A 118 -20.77 -1.05 7.42
N SER A 119 -21.95 -0.43 7.40
CA SER A 119 -23.02 -0.72 6.44
C SER A 119 -22.73 -0.11 5.07
N ALA A 120 -22.10 1.07 5.04
CA ALA A 120 -21.80 1.76 3.79
C ALA A 120 -20.46 1.37 3.16
N SER A 121 -19.49 0.88 3.95
CA SER A 121 -18.12 0.62 3.45
C SER A 121 -17.65 -0.82 3.65
N ILE A 122 -17.63 -1.31 4.89
CA ILE A 122 -16.99 -2.59 5.24
C ILE A 122 -17.80 -3.79 4.73
N LEU A 123 -19.10 -3.82 5.01
CA LEU A 123 -19.99 -4.91 4.63
C LEU A 123 -20.09 -5.06 3.10
N PRO A 124 -20.32 -3.98 2.32
CA PRO A 124 -20.33 -4.09 0.86
C PRO A 124 -19.03 -4.67 0.30
N ALA A 125 -17.87 -4.26 0.83
CA ALA A 125 -16.59 -4.80 0.39
C ALA A 125 -16.43 -6.29 0.74
N ILE A 126 -16.86 -6.72 1.92
CA ILE A 126 -16.83 -8.14 2.32
C ILE A 126 -17.76 -8.98 1.44
N HIS A 127 -19.01 -8.54 1.25
CA HIS A 127 -19.97 -9.20 0.37
C HIS A 127 -19.47 -9.26 -1.07
N PHE A 128 -18.88 -8.19 -1.58
CA PHE A 128 -18.25 -8.22 -2.90
C PHE A 128 -17.15 -9.30 -3.01
N LEU A 129 -16.29 -9.44 -2.00
CA LEU A 129 -15.25 -10.48 -2.00
C LEU A 129 -15.82 -11.90 -1.92
N LEU A 130 -16.83 -12.12 -1.08
CA LEU A 130 -17.44 -13.45 -0.87
C LEU A 130 -18.35 -13.85 -2.04
N ASP A 131 -19.22 -12.94 -2.48
CA ASP A 131 -20.33 -13.26 -3.38
C ASP A 131 -19.92 -13.04 -4.83
N THR A 132 -19.32 -11.89 -5.16
CA THR A 132 -18.98 -11.52 -6.55
C THR A 132 -17.64 -12.07 -7.00
N VAL A 133 -16.58 -11.92 -6.18
CA VAL A 133 -15.24 -12.44 -6.47
C VAL A 133 -15.16 -13.95 -6.16
N SER A 134 -16.06 -14.45 -5.33
CA SER A 134 -16.12 -15.85 -4.90
C SER A 134 -14.87 -16.31 -4.13
N ILE A 135 -14.35 -15.44 -3.26
CA ILE A 135 -13.30 -15.81 -2.31
C ILE A 135 -13.91 -16.74 -1.24
N PRO A 136 -13.35 -17.94 -1.01
CA PRO A 136 -13.83 -18.81 0.06
C PRO A 136 -13.78 -18.09 1.41
N PHE A 137 -14.79 -18.30 2.26
CA PHE A 137 -14.86 -17.64 3.57
C PHE A 137 -13.58 -17.83 4.40
N LEU A 138 -13.00 -19.03 4.39
CA LEU A 138 -11.75 -19.33 5.10
C LEU A 138 -10.55 -18.51 4.60
N ASP A 139 -10.58 -18.06 3.34
CA ASP A 139 -9.54 -17.25 2.69
C ASP A 139 -9.81 -15.74 2.80
N LEU A 140 -10.98 -15.32 3.30
CA LEU A 140 -11.33 -13.91 3.48
C LEU A 140 -10.35 -13.22 4.44
N ARG A 141 -10.06 -13.88 5.56
CA ARG A 141 -9.07 -13.43 6.55
C ARG A 141 -7.72 -13.12 5.91
N LEU A 142 -7.23 -13.99 5.02
CA LEU A 142 -5.96 -13.78 4.31
C LEU A 142 -6.02 -12.57 3.38
N SER A 143 -7.14 -12.39 2.67
CA SER A 143 -7.36 -11.25 1.77
C SER A 143 -7.28 -9.92 2.52
N ILE A 144 -8.03 -9.80 3.61
CA ILE A 144 -8.08 -8.59 4.44
C ILE A 144 -6.73 -8.35 5.10
N ASN A 145 -6.08 -9.40 5.59
CA ASN A 145 -4.77 -9.27 6.22
C ASN A 145 -3.70 -8.73 5.25
N ARG A 146 -3.72 -9.18 3.98
CA ARG A 146 -2.80 -8.71 2.96
C ARG A 146 -3.10 -7.29 2.50
N CYS A 147 -4.37 -6.95 2.35
CA CYS A 147 -4.79 -5.64 1.86
C CYS A 147 -6.01 -5.12 2.65
N PRO A 148 -5.81 -4.53 3.85
CA PRO A 148 -6.94 -4.07 4.65
C PRO A 148 -7.71 -2.91 4.01
N ARG A 149 -7.07 -2.18 3.09
CA ARG A 149 -7.69 -1.13 2.26
C ARG A 149 -8.88 -1.63 1.44
N LEU A 150 -8.98 -2.93 1.17
CA LEU A 150 -10.16 -3.54 0.52
C LEU A 150 -11.45 -3.12 1.22
N LEU A 151 -11.46 -3.11 2.56
CA LEU A 151 -12.64 -2.80 3.38
C LEU A 151 -13.08 -1.32 3.32
N LEU A 152 -12.23 -0.44 2.80
CA LEU A 152 -12.50 0.99 2.65
C LEU A 152 -12.71 1.41 1.20
N SER A 153 -12.54 0.49 0.26
CA SER A 153 -12.61 0.79 -1.17
C SER A 153 -14.06 0.72 -1.63
N SER A 154 -14.49 1.75 -2.39
CA SER A 154 -15.82 1.75 -3.00
C SER A 154 -15.98 0.55 -3.92
N VAL A 155 -17.04 -0.23 -3.71
CA VAL A 155 -17.37 -1.35 -4.61
C VAL A 155 -17.68 -0.85 -6.03
N PRO A 156 -18.63 0.07 -6.26
CA PRO A 156 -18.98 0.50 -7.62
C PRO A 156 -17.86 1.28 -8.32
N ASP A 157 -17.10 2.09 -7.59
CA ASP A 157 -16.15 3.03 -8.22
C ASP A 157 -14.73 2.46 -8.33
N ARG A 158 -14.39 1.45 -7.51
CA ARG A 158 -13.02 0.91 -7.44
C ARG A 158 -12.98 -0.60 -7.66
N LEU A 159 -13.63 -1.38 -6.78
CA LEU A 159 -13.44 -2.83 -6.75
C LEU A 159 -14.08 -3.53 -7.96
N LEU A 160 -15.30 -3.15 -8.33
CA LEU A 160 -16.04 -3.75 -9.43
C LEU A 160 -15.44 -3.43 -10.81
N PRO A 161 -15.07 -2.18 -11.15
CA PRO A 161 -14.38 -1.87 -12.40
C PRO A 161 -13.07 -2.64 -12.55
N SER A 162 -12.25 -2.67 -11.49
CA SER A 162 -10.99 -3.42 -11.47
C SER A 162 -11.22 -4.92 -11.65
N PHE A 163 -12.20 -5.49 -10.97
CA PHE A 163 -12.58 -6.89 -11.13
C PHE A 163 -13.00 -7.23 -12.57
N ASN A 164 -13.86 -6.41 -13.17
CA ASN A 164 -14.33 -6.62 -14.54
C ASN A 164 -13.19 -6.52 -15.55
N PHE A 165 -12.30 -5.54 -15.39
CA PHE A 165 -11.11 -5.41 -16.21
C PHE A 165 -10.20 -6.65 -16.11
N LEU A 166 -9.90 -7.09 -14.88
CA LEU A 166 -9.07 -8.28 -14.63
C LEU A 166 -9.72 -9.54 -15.22
N ARG A 167 -11.03 -9.70 -15.09
CA ARG A 167 -11.76 -10.79 -15.74
C ARG A 167 -11.65 -10.73 -17.27
N GLY A 168 -11.79 -9.53 -17.86
CA GLY A 168 -11.59 -9.30 -19.29
C GLY A 168 -10.17 -9.65 -19.76
N LEU A 169 -9.17 -9.41 -18.92
CA LEU A 169 -7.77 -9.79 -19.16
C LEU A 169 -7.52 -11.30 -19.04
N GLY A 170 -8.47 -12.09 -18.53
CA GLY A 170 -8.37 -13.54 -18.40
C GLY A 170 -8.16 -14.07 -16.99
N PHE A 171 -8.35 -13.26 -15.93
CA PHE A 171 -8.39 -13.73 -14.54
C PHE A 171 -9.66 -14.53 -14.24
N VAL A 172 -9.78 -15.70 -14.86
CA VAL A 172 -10.92 -16.62 -14.77
C VAL A 172 -10.44 -18.08 -14.65
N GLY A 173 -11.34 -18.99 -14.27
CA GLY A 173 -11.01 -20.41 -14.13
C GLY A 173 -9.81 -20.66 -13.21
N ARG A 174 -8.76 -21.30 -13.73
CA ARG A 174 -7.52 -21.56 -12.98
C ARG A 174 -6.72 -20.29 -12.61
N HIS A 175 -6.94 -19.19 -13.32
CA HIS A 175 -6.29 -17.89 -13.07
C HIS A 175 -7.22 -16.89 -12.36
N ARG A 176 -8.36 -17.35 -11.82
CA ARG A 176 -9.29 -16.48 -11.10
C ARG A 176 -8.61 -15.72 -9.96
N ILE A 177 -9.18 -14.58 -9.60
CA ILE A 177 -8.75 -13.83 -8.41
C ILE A 177 -8.86 -14.74 -7.18
N THR A 178 -7.81 -14.72 -6.35
CA THR A 178 -7.73 -15.48 -5.10
C THR A 178 -7.38 -14.53 -3.97
N ALA A 179 -7.40 -14.99 -2.72
CA ALA A 179 -6.99 -14.19 -1.58
C ALA A 179 -5.56 -13.63 -1.66
N ARG A 180 -4.71 -14.21 -2.52
CA ARG A 180 -3.35 -13.72 -2.75
C ARG A 180 -3.29 -12.57 -3.76
N THR A 181 -4.30 -12.41 -4.61
CA THR A 181 -4.34 -11.43 -5.70
C THR A 181 -5.45 -10.38 -5.55
N THR A 182 -6.24 -10.42 -4.48
CA THR A 182 -7.26 -9.40 -4.16
C THR A 182 -6.70 -7.98 -4.07
N VAL A 183 -5.41 -7.81 -3.78
CA VAL A 183 -4.72 -6.51 -3.83
C VAL A 183 -4.81 -5.82 -5.20
N LEU A 184 -5.05 -6.57 -6.28
CA LEU A 184 -5.24 -5.97 -7.61
C LEU A 184 -6.56 -5.19 -7.70
N LEU A 185 -7.57 -5.58 -6.93
CA LEU A 185 -8.91 -4.98 -6.97
C LEU A 185 -8.94 -3.53 -6.49
N ILE A 186 -7.95 -3.11 -5.69
CA ILE A 186 -7.84 -1.72 -5.23
C ILE A 186 -7.10 -0.81 -6.22
N SER A 187 -6.65 -1.35 -7.36
CA SER A 187 -5.91 -0.59 -8.37
C SER A 187 -6.89 0.14 -9.30
N ASP A 188 -6.50 1.33 -9.72
CA ASP A 188 -7.19 2.04 -10.79
C ASP A 188 -6.91 1.39 -12.14
N VAL A 189 -7.94 1.24 -12.97
CA VAL A 189 -7.79 0.57 -14.27
C VAL A 189 -6.97 1.44 -15.22
N GLU A 190 -7.36 2.70 -15.40
CA GLU A 190 -6.77 3.63 -16.35
C GLU A 190 -5.43 4.17 -15.84
N GLU A 191 -5.35 4.49 -14.55
CA GLU A 191 -4.17 5.15 -13.99
C GLU A 191 -3.11 4.17 -13.47
N THR A 192 -3.44 2.88 -13.31
CA THR A 192 -2.51 1.90 -12.72
C THR A 192 -2.37 0.62 -13.52
N LEU A 193 -3.45 -0.06 -13.90
CA LEU A 193 -3.36 -1.37 -14.53
C LEU A 193 -2.95 -1.26 -16.00
N ILE A 194 -3.61 -0.40 -16.78
CA ILE A 194 -3.32 -0.19 -18.21
C ILE A 194 -1.88 0.29 -18.44
N PRO A 195 -1.35 1.32 -17.74
CA PRO A 195 0.02 1.77 -17.92
C PRO A 195 1.08 0.69 -17.69
N LYS A 196 0.79 -0.28 -16.80
CA LYS A 196 1.69 -1.42 -16.55
C LYS A 196 1.66 -2.43 -17.70
N LEU A 197 0.49 -2.67 -18.29
CA LEU A 197 0.36 -3.52 -19.48
C LEU A 197 1.01 -2.86 -20.70
N ASP A 198 0.79 -1.56 -20.88
CA ASP A 198 1.38 -0.80 -21.97
C ASP A 198 2.90 -0.76 -21.87
N PHE A 199 3.45 -0.58 -20.67
CA PHE A 199 4.89 -0.68 -20.48
C PHE A 199 5.42 -2.04 -20.90
N VAL A 200 4.80 -3.15 -20.46
CA VAL A 200 5.25 -4.49 -20.85
C VAL A 200 5.16 -4.68 -22.37
N GLN A 201 4.08 -4.23 -23.01
CA GLN A 201 3.96 -4.28 -24.46
C GLN A 201 5.02 -3.43 -25.17
N SER A 202 5.38 -2.26 -24.62
CA SER A 202 6.41 -1.37 -25.19
C SER A 202 7.80 -2.00 -25.22
N LEU A 203 8.05 -3.07 -24.45
CA LEU A 203 9.27 -3.86 -24.53
C LEU A 203 9.34 -4.76 -25.79
N GLY A 204 8.27 -4.80 -26.59
CA GLY A 204 8.17 -5.62 -27.79
C GLY A 204 7.34 -6.90 -27.63
N PHE A 205 6.67 -7.09 -26.48
CA PHE A 205 5.76 -8.22 -26.31
C PHE A 205 4.42 -7.98 -27.01
N SER A 206 3.91 -9.00 -27.68
CA SER A 206 2.54 -8.98 -28.18
C SER A 206 1.54 -8.84 -27.01
N TYR A 207 0.34 -8.32 -27.29
CA TYR A 207 -0.73 -8.25 -26.28
C TYR A 207 -0.99 -9.64 -25.64
N THR A 208 -1.04 -10.69 -26.48
CA THR A 208 -1.27 -12.06 -26.02
C THR A 208 -0.15 -12.55 -25.09
N ASP A 209 1.10 -12.24 -25.39
CA ASP A 209 2.23 -12.61 -24.52
C ASP A 209 2.23 -11.81 -23.21
N THR A 210 1.89 -10.52 -23.27
CA THR A 210 1.73 -9.67 -22.08
C THR A 210 0.65 -10.24 -21.14
N VAL A 211 -0.51 -10.61 -21.68
CA VAL A 211 -1.58 -11.26 -20.92
C VAL A 211 -1.09 -12.56 -20.27
N LYS A 212 -0.44 -13.44 -21.04
CA LYS A 212 0.12 -14.70 -20.51
C LYS A 212 1.13 -14.46 -19.39
N LEU A 213 1.97 -13.43 -19.52
CA LEU A 213 2.97 -13.06 -18.52
C LEU A 213 2.30 -12.65 -17.20
N VAL A 214 1.30 -11.78 -17.29
CA VAL A 214 0.53 -11.28 -16.15
C VAL A 214 -0.28 -12.39 -15.47
N LEU A 215 -0.91 -13.28 -16.24
CA LEU A 215 -1.65 -14.42 -15.67
C LEU A 215 -0.73 -15.43 -14.96
N ARG A 216 0.51 -15.60 -15.44
CA ARG A 216 1.52 -16.44 -14.78
C ARG A 216 2.12 -15.77 -13.54
N MET A 217 2.23 -14.44 -13.55
CA MET A 217 2.75 -13.66 -12.42
C MET A 217 1.92 -12.40 -12.16
N PRO A 218 0.76 -12.54 -11.48
CA PRO A 218 -0.13 -11.40 -11.23
C PRO A 218 0.50 -10.27 -10.42
N SER A 219 1.52 -10.58 -9.62
CA SER A 219 2.28 -9.58 -8.85
C SER A 219 3.02 -8.57 -9.71
N LEU A 220 3.22 -8.81 -11.01
CA LEU A 220 3.74 -7.80 -11.94
C LEU A 220 2.90 -6.52 -11.89
N LEU A 221 1.57 -6.66 -11.81
CA LEU A 221 0.65 -5.53 -11.73
C LEU A 221 0.73 -4.77 -10.39
N THR A 222 1.52 -5.23 -9.42
CA THR A 222 1.74 -4.52 -8.14
C THR A 222 3.01 -3.69 -8.12
N PHE A 223 3.94 -3.92 -9.06
CA PHE A 223 5.19 -3.16 -9.13
C PHE A 223 5.01 -1.81 -9.82
N SER A 224 5.92 -0.88 -9.53
CA SER A 224 5.97 0.43 -10.16
C SER A 224 6.73 0.34 -11.49
N VAL A 225 6.19 0.95 -12.54
CA VAL A 225 6.90 1.05 -13.82
C VAL A 225 8.24 1.77 -13.63
N GLU A 226 8.18 2.99 -13.09
CA GLU A 226 9.36 3.86 -12.97
C GLU A 226 10.36 3.39 -11.91
N LYS A 227 9.89 2.87 -10.77
CA LYS A 227 10.78 2.48 -9.66
C LYS A 227 11.22 1.02 -9.69
N ASN A 228 10.63 0.19 -10.55
CA ASN A 228 10.95 -1.24 -10.61
C ASN A 228 11.20 -1.72 -12.03
N PHE A 229 10.24 -1.56 -12.94
CA PHE A 229 10.37 -2.14 -14.28
C PHE A 229 11.48 -1.48 -15.09
N ARG A 230 11.42 -0.15 -15.26
CA ARG A 230 12.38 0.62 -16.07
C ARG A 230 13.84 0.38 -15.66
N PRO A 231 14.26 0.62 -14.41
CA PRO A 231 15.66 0.43 -14.02
C PRO A 231 16.15 -1.02 -14.16
N LYS A 232 15.25 -2.01 -13.99
CA LYS A 232 15.62 -3.42 -14.13
C LYS A 232 15.74 -3.86 -15.58
N VAL A 233 14.91 -3.33 -16.47
CA VAL A 233 15.02 -3.57 -17.92
C VAL A 233 16.28 -2.90 -18.46
N GLU A 234 16.56 -1.66 -18.07
CA GLU A 234 17.77 -0.93 -18.46
C GLU A 234 19.03 -1.69 -18.03
N PHE A 235 19.07 -2.21 -16.79
CA PHE A 235 20.18 -3.03 -16.33
C PHE A 235 20.28 -4.36 -17.11
N LEU A 236 19.16 -5.03 -17.37
CA LEU A 236 19.12 -6.30 -18.10
C LEU A 236 19.73 -6.16 -19.51
N VAL A 237 19.31 -5.15 -20.26
CA VAL A 237 19.73 -4.99 -21.66
C VAL A 237 21.07 -4.26 -21.75
N GLY A 238 21.26 -3.20 -20.97
CA GLY A 238 22.43 -2.33 -21.07
C GLY A 238 23.68 -2.91 -20.41
N GLU A 239 23.57 -3.37 -19.17
CA GLU A 239 24.73 -3.86 -18.41
C GLU A 239 24.89 -5.37 -18.52
N MET A 240 23.79 -6.13 -18.39
CA MET A 240 23.86 -7.57 -18.56
C MET A 240 23.90 -7.99 -20.03
N GLY A 241 23.61 -7.14 -21.01
CA GLY A 241 23.63 -7.53 -22.42
C GLY A 241 22.70 -8.71 -22.75
N ARG A 242 21.60 -8.85 -22.01
CA ARG A 242 20.59 -9.90 -22.22
C ARG A 242 19.44 -9.37 -23.08
N GLU A 243 18.74 -10.29 -23.72
CA GLU A 243 17.59 -9.96 -24.55
C GLU A 243 16.29 -9.85 -23.73
N ILE A 244 15.34 -9.03 -24.19
CA ILE A 244 14.03 -8.88 -23.54
C ILE A 244 13.28 -10.21 -23.44
N VAL A 245 13.51 -11.15 -24.36
CA VAL A 245 12.89 -12.47 -24.35
C VAL A 245 13.19 -13.25 -23.05
N ASP A 246 14.31 -12.99 -22.38
CA ASP A 246 14.62 -13.59 -21.08
C ASP A 246 13.56 -13.25 -20.01
N LEU A 247 12.92 -12.08 -20.11
CA LEU A 247 11.83 -11.66 -19.21
C LEU A 247 10.54 -12.45 -19.47
N LYS A 248 10.34 -12.91 -20.72
CA LYS A 248 9.23 -13.80 -21.06
C LYS A 248 9.44 -15.18 -20.47
N GLU A 249 10.67 -15.67 -20.38
CA GLU A 249 10.95 -16.94 -19.72
C GLU A 249 10.92 -16.81 -18.19
N PHE A 250 11.40 -15.68 -17.66
CA PHE A 250 11.56 -15.47 -16.23
C PHE A 250 11.05 -14.10 -15.70
N PRO A 251 9.73 -13.86 -15.68
CA PRO A 251 9.13 -12.60 -15.19
C PRO A 251 9.43 -12.32 -13.72
N GLN A 252 9.75 -13.38 -12.94
CA GLN A 252 10.14 -13.25 -11.54
C GLN A 252 11.40 -12.40 -11.36
N TYR A 253 12.16 -12.13 -12.42
CA TYR A 253 13.21 -11.11 -12.45
C TYR A 253 12.77 -9.80 -11.77
N PHE A 254 11.56 -9.31 -12.07
CA PHE A 254 11.03 -8.07 -11.47
C PHE A 254 10.74 -8.16 -9.97
N ALA A 255 10.63 -9.37 -9.40
CA ALA A 255 10.43 -9.56 -7.97
C ALA A 255 11.73 -9.52 -7.16
N TYR A 256 12.90 -9.75 -7.78
CA TYR A 256 14.18 -9.73 -7.07
C TYR A 256 14.73 -8.31 -6.93
N SER A 257 15.42 -8.02 -5.82
CA SER A 257 16.06 -6.72 -5.60
C SER A 257 17.14 -6.47 -6.66
N LEU A 258 17.11 -5.30 -7.30
CA LEU A 258 18.11 -4.91 -8.29
C LEU A 258 19.48 -4.81 -7.61
N GLU A 259 19.60 -3.96 -6.60
CA GLU A 259 20.84 -3.73 -5.86
C GLU A 259 21.22 -4.90 -4.94
N GLY A 260 20.22 -5.58 -4.36
CA GLY A 260 20.48 -6.61 -3.35
C GLY A 260 20.71 -8.02 -3.89
N ARG A 261 20.39 -8.29 -5.16
CA ARG A 261 20.50 -9.66 -5.70
C ARG A 261 20.87 -9.71 -7.18
N ILE A 262 20.26 -8.90 -8.03
CA ILE A 262 20.50 -8.96 -9.48
C ILE A 262 21.91 -8.46 -9.80
N LYS A 263 22.26 -7.22 -9.43
CA LYS A 263 23.58 -6.64 -9.69
C LYS A 263 24.72 -7.45 -9.07
N PRO A 264 24.68 -7.80 -7.76
CA PRO A 264 25.78 -8.54 -7.15
C PRO A 264 26.06 -9.88 -7.84
N ARG A 265 25.02 -10.60 -8.25
CA ARG A 265 25.18 -11.89 -8.92
C ARG A 265 25.71 -11.74 -10.33
N HIS A 266 25.28 -10.72 -11.08
CA HIS A 266 25.85 -10.42 -12.38
C HIS A 266 27.34 -10.06 -12.27
N THR A 267 27.71 -9.18 -11.33
CA THR A 267 29.12 -8.80 -11.09
C THR A 267 29.98 -10.03 -10.76
N MET A 268 29.51 -10.90 -9.85
CA MET A 268 30.24 -12.13 -9.50
C MET A 268 30.44 -13.08 -10.69
N MET A 269 29.49 -13.12 -11.64
CA MET A 269 29.65 -13.91 -12.87
C MET A 269 30.73 -13.32 -13.77
N VAL A 270 30.66 -12.01 -14.02
CA VAL A 270 31.60 -11.29 -14.89
C VAL A 270 33.03 -11.36 -14.34
N GLU A 271 33.22 -11.16 -13.04
CA GLU A 271 34.53 -11.26 -12.36
C GLU A 271 35.16 -12.66 -12.49
N ARG A 272 34.33 -13.70 -12.66
CA ARG A 272 34.78 -15.08 -12.87
C ARG A 272 34.90 -15.45 -14.35
N GLY A 273 34.70 -14.49 -15.25
CA GLY A 273 34.81 -14.67 -16.70
C GLY A 273 33.59 -15.33 -17.35
N PHE A 274 32.46 -15.45 -16.64
CA PHE A 274 31.23 -15.97 -17.21
C PHE A 274 30.47 -14.86 -17.93
N GLY A 275 30.07 -15.13 -19.17
CA GLY A 275 29.21 -14.25 -19.94
C GLY A 275 27.79 -14.24 -19.39
N SER A 276 27.03 -13.23 -19.79
CA SER A 276 25.66 -13.06 -19.33
C SER A 276 24.75 -14.23 -19.69
N SER A 277 24.98 -14.90 -20.82
CA SER A 277 24.18 -16.06 -21.24
C SER A 277 24.73 -17.40 -20.71
N SER A 278 25.73 -17.41 -19.83
CA SER A 278 26.30 -18.66 -19.30
C SER A 278 25.31 -19.46 -18.45
N ILE A 279 24.34 -18.79 -17.83
CA ILE A 279 23.20 -19.43 -17.14
C ILE A 279 21.93 -18.59 -17.38
N SER A 280 20.76 -19.21 -17.25
CA SER A 280 19.48 -18.49 -17.32
C SER A 280 19.27 -17.55 -16.12
N LEU A 281 18.40 -16.54 -16.27
CA LEU A 281 18.00 -15.68 -15.14
C LEU A 281 17.40 -16.48 -13.98
N GLY A 282 16.69 -17.56 -14.29
CA GLY A 282 16.10 -18.45 -13.30
C GLY A 282 17.17 -19.14 -12.44
N GLU A 283 18.17 -19.74 -13.07
CA GLU A 283 19.30 -20.38 -12.38
C GLU A 283 20.12 -19.36 -11.60
N MET A 284 20.29 -18.17 -12.16
CA MET A 284 21.02 -17.07 -11.52
C MET A 284 20.29 -16.56 -10.28
N LEU A 285 18.96 -16.44 -10.28
CA LEU A 285 18.24 -15.69 -9.24
C LEU A 285 17.44 -16.55 -8.26
N LYS A 286 17.00 -17.76 -8.64
CA LYS A 286 16.25 -18.64 -7.73
C LYS A 286 17.12 -19.25 -6.64
N ALA A 287 18.35 -19.64 -6.99
CA ALA A 287 19.28 -20.31 -6.09
C ALA A 287 19.54 -19.50 -4.81
N SER A 288 19.75 -20.17 -3.67
CA SER A 288 20.30 -19.54 -2.49
C SER A 288 21.70 -18.96 -2.76
N ASP A 289 22.24 -18.14 -1.86
CA ASP A 289 23.58 -17.57 -2.07
C ASP A 289 24.67 -18.66 -2.04
N GLY A 290 24.48 -19.71 -1.24
CA GLY A 290 25.36 -20.89 -1.20
C GLY A 290 25.31 -21.66 -2.51
N GLU A 291 24.11 -22.07 -2.93
CA GLU A 291 23.88 -22.80 -4.18
C GLU A 291 24.40 -22.04 -5.40
N PHE A 292 24.20 -20.72 -5.43
CA PHE A 292 24.69 -19.89 -6.53
C PHE A 292 26.22 -19.86 -6.57
N ARG A 293 26.90 -19.74 -5.42
CA ARG A 293 28.36 -19.74 -5.34
C ARG A 293 28.95 -21.09 -5.72
N GLU A 294 28.36 -22.17 -5.26
CA GLU A 294 28.75 -23.55 -5.58
C GLU A 294 28.63 -23.79 -7.08
N ARG A 295 27.50 -23.44 -7.69
CA ARG A 295 27.32 -23.52 -9.15
C ARG A 295 28.42 -22.80 -9.92
N LEU A 296 28.78 -21.58 -9.52
CA LEU A 296 29.85 -20.84 -10.18
C LEU A 296 31.24 -21.49 -10.00
N LEU A 297 31.47 -22.25 -8.91
CA LEU A 297 32.69 -23.03 -8.73
C LEU A 297 32.68 -24.26 -9.65
N GLU A 298 31.58 -25.00 -9.68
CA GLU A 298 31.39 -26.17 -10.55
C GLU A 298 31.60 -25.80 -12.02
N MET A 299 30.93 -24.75 -12.50
CA MET A 299 31.09 -24.26 -13.88
C MET A 299 32.55 -23.93 -14.21
N ARG A 300 33.29 -23.38 -13.23
CA ARG A 300 34.71 -23.06 -13.43
C ARG A 300 35.55 -24.33 -13.51
N LEU A 301 35.31 -25.30 -12.63
CA LEU A 301 36.02 -26.58 -12.64
C LEU A 301 35.77 -27.34 -13.95
N SER A 302 34.52 -27.39 -14.43
CA SER A 302 34.17 -28.00 -15.71
C SER A 302 34.87 -27.32 -16.89
N SER A 303 34.96 -25.99 -16.91
CA SER A 303 35.64 -25.24 -17.98
C SER A 303 37.16 -25.44 -18.03
N VAL A 304 37.77 -25.93 -16.94
CA VAL A 304 39.21 -26.25 -16.86
C VAL A 304 39.46 -27.70 -17.26
N GLY A 305 38.55 -28.62 -16.93
CA GLY A 305 38.65 -30.04 -17.30
C GLY A 305 38.53 -30.32 -18.80
N GLU A 306 37.83 -29.47 -19.56
CA GLU A 306 37.71 -29.59 -21.02
C GLU A 306 38.92 -29.03 -21.79
N LYS A 307 39.87 -28.38 -21.12
CA LYS A 307 41.06 -27.74 -21.73
C LYS A 307 42.37 -28.53 -21.54
N LEU A 308 42.30 -29.72 -20.95
CA LEU A 308 43.41 -30.66 -20.75
C LEU A 308 43.23 -31.88 -21.65
#